data_AF-A0A8J4FTD7-F1
#
_entry.id   AF-A0A8J4FTD7-F1
#
_cell.length_a   1.000
_cell.length_b   1.000
_cell.length_c   1.000
_cell.angle_alpha   90.00
_cell.angle_beta   90.00
_cell.angle_gamma   90.00
#
_symmetry.space_group_name_H-M   'P 1'
#
loop_
_entity.id
_entity.type
_entity.pdbx_description
1 polymer ?
#
loop_
_entity_poly.entity_id
_entity_poly.type
_entity_poly.pdbx_seq_one_letter_code
_entity_poly.pdbx_strand_id
1 'polypeptide(L)'
;MLAKPGKVPQPEFQWTQKPDYGQVPLYLKRNKERISKEKEQFSQFLRVREAPDANAHVSQLSPDDRQQLIRHLKNKWGSVNTAYQGLSLTVDTAMKKIRKEAMERELAEIERDIRTLERGEVVLVVED
;
A
#
# COMPACT_ATOMS: atom_id res chain seq x y z
N MET A 1 5.00 59.83 44.19
CA MET A 1 5.39 58.40 44.13
C MET A 1 6.73 58.31 43.42
N LEU A 2 7.72 57.64 44.00
CA LEU A 2 9.07 57.55 43.44
C LEU A 2 9.08 56.64 42.20
N ALA A 3 9.75 57.05 41.12
CA ALA A 3 9.83 56.29 39.89
C ALA A 3 10.73 55.05 40.04
N LYS A 4 10.36 53.95 39.38
CA LYS A 4 11.17 52.73 39.36
C LYS A 4 12.43 52.91 38.49
N PRO A 5 13.57 52.32 38.87
CA PRO A 5 14.80 52.38 38.08
C PRO A 5 14.65 51.69 36.72
N GLY A 6 15.50 52.09 35.77
CA GLY A 6 15.51 51.60 34.39
C GLY A 6 15.85 50.10 34.25
N LYS A 7 15.77 49.59 33.02
CA LYS A 7 16.01 48.16 32.72
C LYS A 7 17.45 47.77 33.07
N VAL A 8 17.61 46.91 34.05
CA VAL A 8 18.88 46.26 34.42
C VAL A 8 19.13 45.10 33.45
N PRO A 9 20.38 44.83 33.02
CA PRO A 9 20.72 43.62 32.28
C PRO A 9 20.28 42.39 33.04
N GLN A 10 19.42 41.56 32.45
CA GLN A 10 18.98 40.31 33.07
C GLN A 10 20.07 39.23 32.92
N PRO A 11 20.26 38.37 33.94
CA PRO A 11 21.16 37.24 33.82
C PRO A 11 20.67 36.25 32.75
N GLU A 12 21.58 35.40 32.26
CA GLU A 12 21.23 34.37 31.29
C GLU A 12 20.21 33.37 31.85
N PHE A 13 19.30 32.91 30.99
CA PHE A 13 18.26 31.97 31.38
C PHE A 13 18.84 30.57 31.62
N GLN A 14 18.70 30.07 32.84
CA GLN A 14 19.14 28.72 33.19
C GLN A 14 18.14 27.67 32.67
N TRP A 15 18.51 26.97 31.60
CA TRP A 15 17.67 25.97 30.92
C TRP A 15 17.28 24.77 31.80
N THR A 16 18.06 24.48 32.84
CA THR A 16 17.77 23.40 33.80
C THR A 16 16.70 23.79 34.82
N GLN A 17 16.37 25.08 34.96
CA GLN A 17 15.38 25.59 35.91
C GLN A 17 14.00 25.79 35.28
N LYS A 18 13.74 25.14 34.14
CA LYS A 18 12.39 25.14 33.56
C LYS A 18 11.41 24.41 34.49
N PRO A 19 10.18 24.92 34.67
CA PRO A 19 9.19 24.31 35.57
C PRO A 19 8.86 22.85 35.25
N ASP A 20 8.91 22.49 33.97
CA ASP A 20 8.59 21.19 33.40
C ASP A 20 9.84 20.37 33.05
N TYR A 21 11.02 20.76 33.55
CA TYR A 21 12.26 20.01 33.32
C TYR A 21 12.13 18.58 33.88
N GLY A 22 12.38 17.59 33.01
CA GLY A 22 12.21 16.17 33.35
C GLY A 22 10.77 15.65 33.32
N GLN A 23 9.78 16.49 33.02
CA GLN A 23 8.38 16.08 32.88
C GLN A 23 8.03 15.84 31.41
N VAL A 24 7.14 14.88 31.15
CA VAL A 24 6.63 14.62 29.80
C VAL A 24 5.56 15.66 29.45
N PRO A 25 5.73 16.46 28.39
CA PRO A 25 4.74 17.46 27.99
C PRO A 25 3.37 16.86 27.67
N LEU A 26 2.30 17.55 28.09
CA LEU A 26 0.92 17.09 27.94
C LEU A 26 0.51 16.82 26.48
N TYR A 27 1.04 17.61 25.53
CA TYR A 27 0.70 17.45 24.12
C TYR A 27 1.15 16.09 23.55
N LEU A 28 2.22 15.49 24.10
CA LEU A 28 2.68 14.16 23.67
C LEU A 28 1.68 13.07 24.04
N LYS A 29 1.01 13.18 25.19
CA LYS A 29 -0.07 12.26 25.58
C LYS A 29 -1.26 12.35 24.61
N ARG A 30 -1.70 13.57 24.31
CA ARG A 30 -2.78 13.84 23.34
C ARG A 30 -2.45 13.30 21.95
N ASN A 31 -1.20 13.46 21.50
CA ASN A 31 -0.76 12.93 20.22
C ASN A 31 -0.78 11.41 20.18
N LYS A 32 -0.34 10.74 21.25
CA LYS A 32 -0.40 9.27 21.35
C LYS A 32 -1.84 8.76 21.30
N GLU A 33 -2.76 9.40 22.03
CA GLU A 33 -4.19 9.06 21.99
C GLU A 33 -4.78 9.23 20.59
N ARG A 34 -4.47 10.34 19.91
CA ARG A 34 -4.92 10.59 18.53
C ARG A 34 -4.43 9.50 17.58
N ILE A 35 -3.14 9.16 17.63
CA ILE A 35 -2.55 8.11 16.80
C ILE A 35 -3.18 6.75 17.11
N SER A 36 -3.45 6.45 18.38
CA SER A 36 -4.08 5.19 18.77
C SER A 36 -5.50 5.06 18.21
N LYS A 37 -6.29 6.13 18.29
CA LYS A 37 -7.66 6.16 17.74
C LYS A 37 -7.66 6.01 16.22
N GLU A 38 -6.75 6.72 15.54
CA GLU A 38 -6.61 6.62 14.08
C GLU A 38 -6.22 5.20 13.64
N LYS A 39 -5.30 4.55 14.35
CA LYS A 39 -4.93 3.14 14.10
C LYS A 39 -6.11 2.20 14.30
N GLU A 40 -6.89 2.40 15.35
CA GLU A 40 -8.07 1.58 15.62
C GLU A 40 -9.10 1.73 14.51
N GLN A 41 -9.42 2.97 14.12
CA GLN A 41 -10.34 3.25 13.00
C GLN A 41 -9.88 2.62 11.69
N PHE A 42 -8.58 2.75 11.37
CA PHE A 42 -8.00 2.14 10.19
C PHE A 42 -8.09 0.60 10.23
N SER A 43 -7.80 -0.01 11.39
CA SER A 43 -7.92 -1.45 11.56
C SER A 43 -9.36 -1.95 11.45
N GLN A 44 -10.33 -1.19 11.95
CA GLN A 44 -11.75 -1.51 11.80
C GLN A 44 -12.19 -1.40 10.34
N PHE A 45 -11.76 -0.36 9.64
CA PHE A 45 -12.03 -0.19 8.21
C PHE A 45 -11.48 -1.36 7.39
N LEU A 46 -10.23 -1.77 7.63
CA LEU A 46 -9.65 -2.93 6.97
C LEU A 46 -10.44 -4.22 7.28
N ARG A 47 -10.81 -4.44 8.54
CA ARG A 47 -11.62 -5.60 8.93
C ARG A 47 -12.97 -5.64 8.25
N VAL A 48 -13.66 -4.50 8.10
CA VAL A 48 -14.95 -4.43 7.41
C VAL A 48 -14.78 -4.68 5.91
N ARG A 49 -13.70 -4.18 5.32
CA ARG A 49 -13.39 -4.38 3.89
C ARG A 49 -12.93 -5.80 3.56
N GLU A 50 -12.17 -6.43 4.45
CA GLU A 50 -11.64 -7.78 4.29
C GLU A 50 -12.57 -8.86 4.85
N ALA A 51 -13.58 -8.48 5.62
CA ALA A 51 -14.64 -9.40 6.00
C ALA A 51 -15.30 -9.87 4.70
N PRO A 52 -15.28 -11.18 4.39
CA PRO A 52 -16.08 -11.68 3.29
C PRO A 52 -17.53 -11.30 3.58
N ASP A 53 -18.23 -10.75 2.59
CA ASP A 53 -19.65 -10.47 2.72
C ASP A 53 -20.33 -11.70 3.31
N ALA A 54 -21.10 -11.54 4.38
CA ALA A 54 -21.73 -12.68 5.06
C ALA A 54 -22.67 -13.49 4.13
N ASN A 55 -22.98 -12.92 2.95
CA ASN A 55 -23.78 -13.52 1.88
C ASN A 55 -22.98 -13.89 0.63
N ALA A 56 -21.66 -13.64 0.58
CA ALA A 56 -20.82 -14.04 -0.53
C ALA A 56 -20.83 -15.56 -0.64
N HIS A 57 -21.44 -16.07 -1.72
CA HIS A 57 -21.34 -17.48 -2.06
C HIS A 57 -19.92 -17.73 -2.55
N VAL A 58 -19.07 -18.22 -1.64
CA VAL A 58 -17.72 -18.64 -1.98
C VAL A 58 -17.81 -20.02 -2.61
N SER A 59 -17.74 -20.07 -3.93
CA SER A 59 -17.77 -21.31 -4.70
C SER A 59 -16.35 -21.68 -5.14
N GLN A 60 -16.02 -22.98 -5.08
CA GLN A 60 -14.76 -23.46 -5.65
C GLN A 60 -14.85 -23.43 -7.18
N LEU A 61 -13.83 -22.86 -7.84
CA LEU A 61 -13.76 -22.83 -9.30
C LEU A 61 -13.78 -24.27 -9.86
N SER A 62 -14.68 -24.54 -10.80
CA SER A 62 -14.77 -25.84 -11.44
C SER A 62 -13.49 -26.15 -12.24
N PRO A 63 -13.14 -27.43 -12.43
CA PRO A 63 -11.94 -27.79 -13.19
C PRO A 63 -12.02 -27.36 -14.67
N ASP A 64 -13.21 -27.32 -15.26
CA ASP A 64 -13.41 -26.87 -16.64
C ASP A 64 -13.20 -25.37 -16.78
N ASP A 65 -13.84 -24.57 -15.89
CA ASP A 65 -13.68 -23.12 -15.88
C ASP A 65 -12.22 -22.71 -15.63
N ARG A 66 -11.52 -23.45 -14.75
CA ARG A 66 -10.08 -23.25 -14.53
C ARG A 66 -9.29 -23.50 -15.82
N GLN A 67 -9.59 -24.56 -16.57
CA GLN A 67 -8.90 -24.82 -17.83
C GLN A 67 -9.20 -23.74 -18.87
N GLN A 68 -10.45 -23.28 -18.96
CA GLN A 68 -10.83 -22.18 -19.84
C GLN A 68 -10.07 -20.89 -19.48
N LEU A 69 -9.99 -20.56 -18.18
CA LEU A 69 -9.25 -19.41 -17.68
C LEU A 69 -7.76 -19.49 -18.03
N ILE A 70 -7.12 -20.65 -17.82
CA ILE A 70 -5.71 -20.86 -18.19
C ILE A 70 -5.51 -20.67 -19.70
N ARG A 71 -6.40 -21.19 -20.54
CA ARG A 71 -6.33 -20.99 -22.00
C ARG A 71 -6.43 -19.51 -22.36
N HIS A 72 -7.36 -18.79 -21.74
CA HIS A 72 -7.51 -17.36 -21.96
C HIS A 72 -6.27 -16.57 -21.53
N LEU A 73 -5.68 -16.88 -20.38
CA LEU A 73 -4.43 -16.27 -19.91
C LEU A 73 -3.25 -16.56 -20.87
N LYS A 74 -3.13 -17.78 -21.39
CA LYS A 74 -2.11 -18.13 -22.39
C LYS A 74 -2.29 -17.36 -23.69
N ASN A 75 -3.52 -17.17 -24.16
CA ASN A 75 -3.81 -16.35 -25.33
C ASN A 75 -3.43 -14.89 -25.10
N LYS A 76 -3.78 -14.33 -23.93
CA LYS A 76 -3.39 -12.98 -23.53
C LYS A 76 -1.87 -12.83 -23.50
N TRP A 77 -1.17 -13.77 -22.86
CA TRP A 77 0.29 -13.80 -22.83
C TRP A 77 0.88 -13.80 -24.25
N GLY A 78 0.35 -14.62 -25.16
CA GLY A 78 0.78 -14.66 -26.55
C GLY A 78 0.63 -13.32 -27.28
N SER A 79 -0.49 -12.62 -27.06
CA SER A 79 -0.75 -11.29 -27.63
C SER A 79 0.25 -10.24 -27.10
N VAL A 80 0.41 -10.16 -25.77
CA VAL A 80 1.33 -9.21 -25.12
C VAL A 80 2.78 -9.51 -25.50
N ASN A 81 3.17 -10.79 -25.51
CA ASN A 81 4.51 -11.21 -25.88
C ASN A 81 4.83 -10.91 -27.35
N THR A 82 3.87 -11.09 -28.27
CA THR A 82 4.04 -10.68 -29.67
C THR A 82 4.26 -9.17 -29.79
N ALA A 83 3.47 -8.37 -29.06
CA ALA A 83 3.64 -6.92 -29.03
C ALA A 83 4.97 -6.49 -28.40
N TYR A 84 5.42 -7.21 -27.37
CA TYR A 84 6.70 -7.00 -26.70
C TYR A 84 7.89 -7.32 -27.63
N GLN A 85 7.83 -8.46 -28.33
CA GLN A 85 8.85 -8.86 -29.31
C GLN A 85 8.90 -7.92 -30.52
N GLY A 86 7.77 -7.32 -30.88
CA GLY A 86 7.68 -6.29 -31.92
C GLY A 86 8.21 -4.92 -31.51
N LEU A 87 8.66 -4.72 -30.26
CA LEU A 87 9.29 -3.47 -29.84
C LEU A 87 10.62 -3.26 -30.57
N SER A 88 10.90 -1.99 -30.87
CA SER A 88 12.20 -1.60 -31.43
C SER A 88 13.34 -1.95 -30.47
N LEU A 89 14.41 -2.53 -31.02
CA LEU A 89 15.64 -2.87 -30.29
C LEU A 89 16.27 -1.66 -29.57
N THR A 90 16.03 -0.44 -30.09
CA THR A 90 16.57 0.77 -29.48
C THR A 90 15.54 1.45 -28.57
N VAL A 91 15.88 1.45 -27.27
CA VAL A 91 15.04 1.99 -26.19
C VAL A 91 15.59 3.34 -25.72
N ASP A 92 15.79 4.25 -26.67
CA ASP A 92 16.54 5.48 -26.45
C ASP A 92 15.74 6.56 -25.70
N THR A 93 14.40 6.48 -25.73
CA THR A 93 13.51 7.47 -25.11
C THR A 93 12.87 6.95 -23.84
N ALA A 94 12.60 7.84 -22.88
CA ALA A 94 11.97 7.49 -21.60
C ALA A 94 10.61 6.79 -21.78
N MET A 95 9.78 7.25 -22.73
CA MET A 95 8.50 6.59 -23.01
C MET A 95 8.66 5.16 -23.53
N LYS A 96 9.68 4.89 -24.35
CA LYS A 96 9.96 3.53 -24.83
C LYS A 96 10.35 2.61 -23.66
N LYS A 97 11.14 3.11 -22.71
CA LYS A 97 11.50 2.36 -21.48
C LYS A 97 10.27 2.04 -20.64
N ILE A 98 9.43 3.03 -20.37
CA ILE A 98 8.20 2.86 -19.58
C ILE A 98 7.26 1.83 -20.24
N ARG A 99 7.07 1.91 -21.57
CA ARG A 99 6.24 0.95 -22.31
C ARG A 99 6.80 -0.47 -22.21
N LYS A 100 8.13 -0.62 -22.33
CA LYS A 100 8.81 -1.92 -22.19
C LYS A 100 8.62 -2.49 -20.78
N GLU A 101 8.90 -1.70 -19.75
CA GLU A 101 8.75 -2.12 -18.35
C GLU A 101 7.31 -2.48 -17.99
N ALA A 102 6.33 -1.76 -18.55
CA ALA A 102 4.91 -2.07 -18.37
C ALA A 102 4.55 -3.44 -18.97
N MET A 103 5.02 -3.73 -20.19
CA MET A 103 4.82 -5.03 -20.84
C MET A 103 5.53 -6.17 -20.09
N GLU A 104 6.76 -5.94 -19.61
CA GLU A 104 7.48 -6.92 -18.78
C GLU A 104 6.74 -7.22 -17.47
N ARG A 105 6.20 -6.19 -16.81
CA ARG A 105 5.39 -6.36 -15.60
C ARG A 105 4.12 -7.17 -15.88
N GLU A 106 3.41 -6.84 -16.96
CA GLU A 106 2.19 -7.56 -17.35
C GLU A 106 2.49 -9.03 -17.69
N LEU A 107 3.57 -9.31 -18.44
CA LEU A 107 4.00 -10.68 -18.73
C LEU A 107 4.32 -11.47 -17.46
N ALA A 108 5.09 -10.86 -16.54
CA ALA A 108 5.46 -11.48 -15.27
C ALA A 108 4.25 -11.73 -14.34
N GLU A 109 3.21 -10.91 -14.43
CA GLU A 109 1.94 -11.11 -13.73
C GLU A 109 1.17 -12.29 -14.34
N ILE A 110 0.94 -12.30 -15.66
CA ILE A 110 0.24 -13.38 -16.34
C ILE A 110 0.92 -14.73 -16.10
N GLU A 111 2.26 -14.78 -16.13
CA GLU A 111 2.99 -16.01 -15.83
C GLU A 111 2.81 -16.48 -14.38
N ARG A 112 2.79 -15.55 -13.41
CA ARG A 112 2.53 -15.89 -12.01
C ARG A 112 1.12 -16.44 -11.84
N ASP A 113 0.15 -15.85 -12.51
CA ASP A 113 -1.24 -16.30 -12.47
C ASP A 113 -1.40 -17.68 -13.10
N ILE A 114 -0.78 -17.93 -14.26
CA ILE A 114 -0.79 -19.26 -14.89
C ILE A 114 -0.12 -20.29 -13.99
N ARG A 115 1.02 -19.98 -13.35
CA ARG A 115 1.71 -20.91 -12.43
C ARG A 115 0.85 -21.24 -11.21
N THR A 116 0.23 -20.24 -10.61
CA THR A 116 -0.70 -20.39 -9.48
C THR A 116 -1.90 -21.23 -9.89
N LEU A 117 -2.46 -20.88 -11.05
CA LEU A 117 -3.33 -21.63 -11.94
C LEU A 117 -3.03 -23.12 -11.87
N GLU A 118 -1.95 -23.51 -12.55
CA GLU A 118 -1.53 -24.87 -12.87
C GLU A 118 -1.08 -25.70 -11.67
N ARG A 119 -0.51 -25.08 -10.62
CA ARG A 119 -0.05 -25.75 -9.38
C ARG A 119 -1.17 -26.49 -8.64
N GLY A 120 -2.43 -26.14 -8.90
CA GLY A 120 -3.59 -26.86 -8.35
C GLY A 120 -4.01 -26.35 -6.97
N GLU A 121 -3.71 -25.09 -6.66
CA GLU A 121 -4.27 -24.44 -5.47
C GLU A 121 -5.79 -24.29 -5.65
N VAL A 122 -6.54 -24.53 -4.57
CA VAL A 122 -8.00 -24.35 -4.57
C VAL A 122 -8.29 -22.86 -4.77
N VAL A 123 -8.79 -22.51 -5.95
CA VAL A 123 -9.20 -21.15 -6.28
C VAL A 123 -10.64 -20.98 -5.83
N LEU A 124 -10.83 -20.10 -4.85
CA LEU A 124 -12.15 -19.70 -4.37
C LEU A 124 -12.61 -18.50 -5.19
N VAL A 125 -13.79 -18.61 -5.78
CA VAL A 125 -14.45 -17.51 -6.49
C VAL A 125 -15.50 -16.95 -5.55
N VAL A 126 -15.45 -15.64 -5.36
CA VAL A 126 -16.52 -14.89 -4.70
C VAL A 126 -17.46 -14.46 -5.81
N GLU A 127 -18.67 -15.01 -5.81
CA GLU A 127 -19.75 -14.53 -6.68
C GLU A 127 -20.37 -13.28 -6.04
N ASP A 128 -20.32 -12.16 -6.77
CA ASP A 128 -20.99 -10.89 -6.42
C ASP A 128 -22.49 -10.92 -6.78
#